data_AF-A0A2P5HU92-F1
#
_entry.id   AF-A0A2P5HU92-F1
#
_cell.length_a   1.000
_cell.length_b   1.000
_cell.length_c   1.000
_cell.angle_alpha   90.00
_cell.angle_beta   90.00
_cell.angle_gamma   90.00
#
_symmetry.space_group_name_H-M   'P 1'
#
loop_
_entity.id
_entity.type
_entity.pdbx_description
1 polymer ?
#
loop_
_entity_poly.entity_id
_entity_poly.type
_entity_poly.pdbx_seq_one_letter_code
_entity_poly.pdbx_strand_id
1 'polypeptide(L)'
;MSTFLGVNCCLRAAPAFRLNLQRQAWTVARSGVGTARFFTWIRMNTRRQGPREHVRILAPSPSQHPWRSSTRRTDQQRTRTFFGSSRVVTNYVDLPPGYEDEQGLPFARQELDLSATVNIFRGSAEMTPSRANKLLSILHGRRVAGSLEDPEVQANTASYTDREISQGLEWLRANVPVDEITNAGLRAEDELRVLESAVESESESEAEANEDSPAGKDANTTAGKSSPWSLYRKSGDDNVYGESIIDKIRARNVARREAEEKALEEKRKQEEEAGQQNWGGLSTETGGARQVAMSAREEAYRAEAMSGLDAPPETPTWRLLLPTTVFVAALAPLLWWASGFYTAPAEDRRLFAPWLTQENATVYGLMLLNLGVFVAWRRMGAWKFLNKHAIMDMVSPRPTGAVAAIFSHQATSHLVENMFVFWLLGGLLLQGGDANRAEYLAVFLGSGAAGFLASLYKCVLTRHLTYGLGASSAIFGVVCCYFWIHRFEGFKILDLPPDPANGIQGLGIIGLIVGLNLIPLFRQLPGQKDWISHLAGIATGIGFATLIEERRESEKKDEGQILEGKIAGT
;
A
#
# COMPACT_ATOMS: atom_id res chain seq x y z
N MET A 1 -2.81 7.14 5.33
CA MET A 1 -4.23 7.04 4.97
C MET A 1 -4.73 8.46 4.65
N SER A 2 -4.07 9.13 3.72
CA SER A 2 -4.13 10.60 3.55
C SER A 2 -4.85 11.00 2.25
N THR A 3 -5.73 10.12 1.77
CA THR A 3 -6.48 10.23 0.52
C THR A 3 -7.97 10.00 0.77
N PHE A 4 -8.52 10.69 1.77
CA PHE A 4 -9.97 10.86 1.96
C PHE A 4 -10.22 12.27 2.51
N LEU A 5 -11.29 12.91 2.01
CA LEU A 5 -11.67 14.31 2.28
C LEU A 5 -10.81 15.38 1.58
N GLY A 6 -10.80 15.32 0.24
CA GLY A 6 -10.62 16.54 -0.56
C GLY A 6 -11.94 17.34 -0.57
N VAL A 7 -11.94 18.53 0.03
CA VAL A 7 -12.97 19.55 -0.20
C VAL A 7 -12.25 20.89 -0.43
N ASN A 8 -12.13 21.28 -1.70
CA ASN A 8 -11.81 22.65 -2.05
C ASN A 8 -13.02 23.53 -1.71
N CYS A 9 -12.82 24.56 -0.90
CA CYS A 9 -13.78 25.66 -0.81
C CYS A 9 -13.04 27.00 -0.75
N CYS A 10 -13.05 27.71 -1.86
CA CYS A 10 -12.55 29.07 -1.96
C CYS A 10 -13.47 30.02 -1.19
N LEU A 11 -12.95 30.75 -0.20
CA LEU A 11 -13.61 31.97 0.28
C LEU A 11 -12.57 33.01 0.71
N ARG A 12 -12.58 34.16 -0.01
CA ARG A 12 -11.85 35.37 0.37
C ARG A 12 -12.47 35.98 1.63
N ALA A 13 -11.65 36.73 2.36
CA ALA A 13 -11.96 37.23 3.70
C ALA A 13 -13.03 38.33 3.76
N ALA A 14 -13.76 38.35 4.88
CA ALA A 14 -14.26 39.59 5.52
C ALA A 14 -14.28 39.41 7.06
N PRO A 15 -13.96 40.44 7.87
CA PRO A 15 -13.64 40.25 9.29
C PRO A 15 -14.80 40.58 10.24
N ALA A 16 -15.62 39.60 10.61
CA ALA A 16 -16.77 39.84 11.51
C ALA A 16 -17.12 38.67 12.46
N PHE A 17 -16.11 37.99 13.05
CA PHE A 17 -16.38 36.95 14.08
C PHE A 17 -15.41 36.92 15.27
N ARG A 18 -14.75 38.06 15.58
CA ARG A 18 -13.99 38.26 16.83
C ARG A 18 -14.82 39.03 17.88
N LEU A 19 -15.98 38.50 18.30
CA LEU A 19 -16.72 39.06 19.45
C LEU A 19 -17.86 38.16 19.98
N ASN A 20 -17.68 36.84 20.08
CA ASN A 20 -18.68 36.00 20.79
C ASN A 20 -18.20 34.69 21.45
N LEU A 21 -16.89 34.49 21.67
CA LEU A 21 -16.36 33.33 22.41
C LEU A 21 -15.79 33.66 23.81
N GLN A 22 -16.03 34.88 24.31
CA GLN A 22 -15.46 35.36 25.59
C GLN A 22 -16.53 35.54 26.69
N ARG A 23 -17.74 34.99 26.51
CA ARG A 23 -18.88 35.14 27.44
C ARG A 23 -19.59 33.87 27.90
N GLN A 24 -19.07 32.66 27.60
CA GLN A 24 -19.63 31.39 28.10
C GLN A 24 -18.62 30.48 28.84
N ALA A 25 -17.46 31.02 29.25
CA ALA A 25 -16.42 30.27 29.97
C ALA A 25 -16.40 30.50 31.50
N TRP A 26 -17.44 31.11 32.08
CA TRP A 26 -17.44 31.57 33.49
C TRP A 26 -18.69 31.16 34.30
N THR A 27 -19.35 30.04 33.95
CA THR A 27 -20.60 29.62 34.63
C THR A 27 -20.82 28.11 34.80
N VAL A 28 -19.77 27.26 34.78
CA VAL A 28 -19.87 25.83 35.16
C VAL A 28 -18.82 25.43 36.21
N ALA A 29 -18.28 26.40 36.95
CA ALA A 29 -17.37 26.16 38.07
C ALA A 29 -18.11 26.16 39.43
N ARG A 30 -19.25 25.45 39.56
CA ARG A 30 -19.91 25.14 40.85
C ARG A 30 -21.16 24.23 40.73
N SER A 31 -20.95 22.94 40.46
CA SER A 31 -21.84 21.88 40.94
C SER A 31 -21.14 20.52 40.85
N GLY A 32 -20.95 19.87 42.00
CA GLY A 32 -20.52 18.47 42.03
C GLY A 32 -21.66 17.52 41.66
N VAL A 33 -21.35 16.22 41.67
CA VAL A 33 -22.19 15.05 41.36
C VAL A 33 -22.25 14.66 39.87
N GLY A 34 -21.61 13.51 39.56
CA GLY A 34 -22.26 12.50 38.73
C GLY A 34 -21.90 12.39 37.23
N THR A 35 -20.62 12.18 36.87
CA THR A 35 -20.24 11.70 35.52
C THR A 35 -19.21 10.56 35.54
N ALA A 36 -19.48 9.51 36.33
CA ALA A 36 -18.93 8.20 36.01
C ALA A 36 -19.68 7.61 34.79
N ARG A 37 -18.97 6.84 33.95
CA ARG A 37 -19.40 6.27 32.64
C ARG A 37 -19.31 7.21 31.43
N PHE A 38 -18.10 7.42 30.91
CA PHE A 38 -17.91 7.75 29.48
C PHE A 38 -16.61 7.21 28.85
N PHE A 39 -15.99 6.16 29.44
CA PHE A 39 -14.80 5.51 28.87
C PHE A 39 -14.81 4.00 29.11
N THR A 40 -15.46 3.25 28.21
CA THR A 40 -15.19 1.83 27.94
C THR A 40 -15.92 1.42 26.65
N TRP A 41 -15.23 1.44 25.51
CA TRP A 41 -15.70 0.79 24.29
C TRP A 41 -14.52 0.37 23.40
N ILE A 42 -13.99 -0.81 23.71
CA ILE A 42 -13.60 -1.90 22.80
C ILE A 42 -13.50 -3.12 23.73
N ARG A 43 -14.44 -4.06 23.61
CA ARG A 43 -14.47 -5.28 24.44
C ARG A 43 -14.13 -6.47 23.55
N MET A 44 -12.84 -6.76 23.40
CA MET A 44 -12.41 -7.98 22.71
C MET A 44 -12.79 -9.19 23.57
N ASN A 45 -13.64 -10.06 23.03
CA ASN A 45 -14.30 -11.14 23.77
C ASN A 45 -13.57 -12.47 23.57
N THR A 46 -12.40 -12.64 24.18
CA THR A 46 -11.60 -13.88 24.13
C THR A 46 -12.18 -14.96 25.04
N ARG A 47 -13.25 -15.63 24.58
CA ARG A 47 -13.93 -16.68 25.35
C ARG A 47 -13.14 -18.00 25.32
N ARG A 48 -12.23 -18.19 26.29
CA ARG A 48 -11.60 -19.50 26.56
C ARG A 48 -12.68 -20.57 26.82
N GLN A 49 -12.62 -21.68 26.08
CA GLN A 49 -13.34 -22.91 26.43
C GLN A 49 -12.35 -23.90 27.06
N GLY A 50 -12.69 -24.41 28.25
CA GLY A 50 -12.02 -25.54 28.89
C GLY A 50 -12.80 -26.84 28.69
N PRO A 51 -12.16 -28.02 28.84
CA PRO A 51 -12.77 -29.30 28.51
C PRO A 51 -13.69 -29.85 29.60
N ARG A 52 -14.64 -30.72 29.21
CA ARG A 52 -15.33 -31.67 30.08
C ARG A 52 -15.47 -33.02 29.38
N GLU A 53 -15.39 -34.09 30.16
CA GLU A 53 -15.20 -35.46 29.68
C GLU A 53 -16.48 -36.30 29.53
N HIS A 54 -16.35 -37.30 28.64
CA HIS A 54 -16.95 -38.65 28.64
C HIS A 54 -18.40 -38.93 29.10
N VAL A 55 -19.21 -39.47 28.16
CA VAL A 55 -19.84 -40.82 28.26
C VAL A 55 -19.85 -41.49 26.86
N ARG A 56 -19.63 -42.82 26.78
CA ARG A 56 -19.81 -43.66 25.57
C ARG A 56 -21.04 -44.57 25.73
N ILE A 57 -21.88 -44.76 24.69
CA ILE A 57 -22.56 -46.05 24.40
C ILE A 57 -22.61 -46.29 22.87
N LEU A 58 -22.54 -47.57 22.52
CA LEU A 58 -22.32 -48.30 21.25
C LEU A 58 -23.13 -47.94 19.97
N ALA A 59 -22.57 -48.36 18.83
CA ALA A 59 -23.15 -48.31 17.46
C ALA A 59 -23.75 -49.68 17.03
N PRO A 60 -24.22 -49.84 15.77
CA PRO A 60 -23.29 -50.27 14.71
C PRO A 60 -23.49 -49.60 13.32
N SER A 61 -22.47 -49.76 12.47
CA SER A 61 -22.44 -49.44 11.02
C SER A 61 -22.29 -50.75 10.21
N PRO A 62 -22.64 -50.76 8.92
CA PRO A 62 -21.61 -50.69 7.86
C PRO A 62 -22.05 -49.74 6.72
N SER A 63 -21.23 -49.24 5.79
CA SER A 63 -19.77 -49.19 5.55
C SER A 63 -19.54 -48.12 4.43
N GLN A 64 -18.36 -47.76 3.89
CA GLN A 64 -17.02 -48.34 3.88
C GLN A 64 -15.92 -47.26 4.12
N HIS A 65 -14.69 -47.64 3.83
CA HIS A 65 -13.41 -46.90 3.80
C HIS A 65 -12.72 -47.25 2.44
N PRO A 66 -11.53 -46.74 2.01
CA PRO A 66 -10.39 -46.42 2.91
C PRO A 66 -9.21 -45.48 2.45
N TRP A 67 -8.29 -45.23 3.41
CA TRP A 67 -6.84 -44.88 3.25
C TRP A 67 -6.45 -43.53 2.57
N ARG A 68 -5.31 -42.85 2.85
CA ARG A 68 -4.33 -42.87 3.97
C ARG A 68 -3.52 -41.56 4.06
N SER A 69 -3.14 -41.22 5.29
CA SER A 69 -2.00 -40.40 5.78
C SER A 69 -0.85 -39.93 4.84
N SER A 70 -0.34 -38.70 5.04
CA SER A 70 0.95 -38.40 5.75
C SER A 70 1.82 -37.22 5.21
N THR A 71 2.37 -36.46 6.17
CA THR A 71 3.70 -35.77 6.23
C THR A 71 4.21 -34.72 5.21
N ARG A 72 4.47 -33.53 5.78
CA ARG A 72 5.72 -32.71 5.80
C ARG A 72 6.36 -32.17 4.49
N ARG A 73 6.70 -30.86 4.56
CA ARG A 73 7.86 -30.13 3.97
C ARG A 73 8.10 -30.32 2.46
N THR A 74 8.18 -29.26 1.65
CA THR A 74 9.16 -28.17 1.77
C THR A 74 8.69 -26.86 1.14
N ASP A 75 9.38 -25.78 1.52
CA ASP A 75 9.19 -24.43 1.00
C ASP A 75 9.99 -24.23 -0.30
N GLN A 76 9.34 -23.75 -1.37
CA GLN A 76 9.89 -22.82 -2.38
C GLN A 76 8.86 -22.46 -3.46
N GLN A 77 8.27 -21.28 -3.31
CA GLN A 77 7.80 -20.36 -4.35
C GLN A 77 7.30 -20.97 -5.69
N ARG A 78 6.01 -21.32 -5.73
CA ARG A 78 5.21 -21.35 -6.96
C ARG A 78 3.83 -20.75 -6.72
N THR A 79 3.62 -19.50 -7.11
CA THR A 79 2.27 -18.97 -7.37
C THR A 79 1.72 -19.63 -8.63
N ARG A 80 1.04 -20.77 -8.46
CA ARG A 80 0.23 -21.42 -9.49
C ARG A 80 -1.12 -21.78 -8.90
N THR A 81 -2.16 -21.09 -9.33
CA THR A 81 -3.56 -21.40 -9.00
C THR A 81 -3.99 -22.65 -9.75
N PHE A 82 -4.11 -23.77 -9.04
CA PHE A 82 -4.85 -24.92 -9.51
C PHE A 82 -6.34 -24.69 -9.21
N PHE A 83 -7.21 -24.98 -10.18
CA PHE A 83 -8.64 -24.64 -10.22
C PHE A 83 -8.94 -23.15 -10.42
N GLY A 84 -9.12 -22.77 -11.69
CA GLY A 84 -9.51 -21.41 -12.07
C GLY A 84 -10.98 -21.12 -11.77
N SER A 85 -11.24 -20.04 -11.06
CA SER A 85 -12.54 -19.35 -11.15
C SER A 85 -12.56 -18.56 -12.46
N SER A 86 -13.53 -18.81 -13.33
CA SER A 86 -13.74 -18.00 -14.53
C SER A 86 -13.97 -16.54 -14.14
N ARG A 87 -12.99 -15.69 -14.47
CA ARG A 87 -13.18 -14.23 -14.40
C ARG A 87 -13.89 -13.84 -15.69
N VAL A 88 -15.05 -13.20 -15.55
CA VAL A 88 -15.77 -12.60 -16.67
C VAL A 88 -14.89 -11.51 -17.27
N VAL A 89 -14.67 -11.57 -18.59
CA VAL A 89 -13.80 -10.64 -19.34
C VAL A 89 -14.67 -9.51 -19.88
N THR A 90 -14.25 -8.25 -19.73
CA THR A 90 -15.09 -7.09 -20.12
C THR A 90 -14.41 -6.11 -21.08
N ASN A 91 -13.09 -6.19 -21.24
CA ASN A 91 -12.29 -5.21 -21.97
C ASN A 91 -11.61 -5.88 -23.16
N TYR A 92 -11.54 -5.20 -24.31
CA TYR A 92 -10.87 -5.68 -25.52
C TYR A 92 -9.40 -6.09 -25.26
N VAL A 93 -8.68 -5.34 -24.43
CA VAL A 93 -7.27 -5.60 -24.08
C VAL A 93 -7.08 -6.90 -23.26
N ASP A 94 -8.12 -7.37 -22.58
CA ASP A 94 -8.10 -8.62 -21.80
C ASP A 94 -8.56 -9.85 -22.64
N LEU A 95 -8.78 -9.68 -23.95
CA LEU A 95 -9.24 -10.75 -24.85
C LEU A 95 -8.15 -11.83 -25.04
N PRO A 96 -8.47 -13.13 -24.89
CA PRO A 96 -7.49 -14.19 -25.13
C PRO A 96 -6.95 -14.18 -26.57
N PRO A 97 -5.63 -14.34 -26.81
CA PRO A 97 -5.05 -14.33 -28.17
C PRO A 97 -5.54 -15.45 -29.11
N GLY A 98 -6.26 -16.45 -28.60
CA GLY A 98 -6.93 -17.50 -29.37
C GLY A 98 -8.45 -17.47 -29.18
N TYR A 99 -9.05 -16.29 -29.02
CA TYR A 99 -10.49 -16.12 -28.97
C TYR A 99 -11.12 -16.42 -30.34
N GLU A 100 -12.09 -17.33 -30.35
CA GLU A 100 -12.93 -17.63 -31.50
C GLU A 100 -14.38 -17.24 -31.20
N ASP A 101 -15.02 -16.54 -32.14
CA ASP A 101 -16.41 -16.09 -32.00
C ASP A 101 -17.39 -17.25 -31.77
N GLU A 102 -17.19 -18.38 -32.46
CA GLU A 102 -17.97 -19.60 -32.27
C GLU A 102 -17.95 -20.08 -30.82
N GLN A 103 -16.81 -19.97 -30.14
CA GLN A 103 -16.65 -20.43 -28.76
C GLN A 103 -17.30 -19.45 -27.77
N GLY A 104 -17.08 -18.14 -27.97
CA GLY A 104 -17.58 -17.07 -27.11
C GLY A 104 -16.81 -16.92 -25.79
N LEU A 105 -17.26 -16.01 -24.92
CA LEU A 105 -16.64 -15.73 -23.62
C LEU A 105 -17.57 -16.08 -22.44
N PRO A 106 -17.03 -16.48 -21.27
CA PRO A 106 -17.82 -16.76 -20.07
C PRO A 106 -18.39 -15.46 -19.48
N PHE A 107 -19.71 -15.28 -19.57
CA PHE A 107 -20.44 -14.10 -19.08
C PHE A 107 -20.82 -14.16 -17.60
N ALA A 108 -20.76 -15.34 -16.98
CA ALA A 108 -21.12 -15.56 -15.58
C ALA A 108 -20.24 -16.63 -14.94
N ARG A 109 -20.22 -16.67 -13.59
CA ARG A 109 -19.51 -17.68 -12.81
C ARG A 109 -20.19 -19.06 -12.82
N GLN A 110 -21.47 -19.10 -13.14
CA GLN A 110 -22.29 -20.30 -13.23
C GLN A 110 -23.20 -20.18 -14.45
N GLU A 111 -23.39 -21.29 -15.17
CA GLU A 111 -24.33 -21.38 -16.29
C GLU A 111 -25.78 -21.17 -15.83
N LEU A 112 -26.61 -20.64 -16.73
CA LEU A 112 -28.03 -20.42 -16.47
C LEU A 112 -28.78 -21.74 -16.36
N ASP A 113 -29.62 -21.83 -15.33
CA ASP A 113 -30.61 -22.90 -15.15
C ASP A 113 -31.82 -22.71 -16.10
N LEU A 114 -32.64 -23.76 -16.24
CA LEU A 114 -33.90 -23.76 -16.99
C LEU A 114 -34.84 -22.65 -16.53
N SER A 115 -34.95 -22.41 -15.22
CA SER A 115 -35.79 -21.34 -14.66
C SER A 115 -35.33 -19.94 -15.11
N ALA A 116 -34.02 -19.68 -15.15
CA ALA A 116 -33.45 -18.44 -15.64
C ALA A 116 -33.62 -18.31 -17.16
N THR A 117 -33.42 -19.41 -17.91
CA THR A 117 -33.54 -19.46 -19.37
C THR A 117 -34.94 -19.04 -19.83
N VAL A 118 -36.00 -19.59 -19.24
CA VAL A 118 -37.40 -19.26 -19.57
C VAL A 118 -37.75 -17.81 -19.21
N ASN A 119 -37.15 -17.26 -18.16
CA ASN A 119 -37.37 -15.88 -17.73
C ASN A 119 -36.77 -14.84 -18.68
N ILE A 120 -35.65 -15.19 -19.35
CA ILE A 120 -34.92 -14.35 -20.30
C ILE A 120 -35.55 -14.48 -21.70
N PHE A 121 -35.62 -15.70 -22.23
CA PHE A 121 -36.05 -15.99 -23.61
C PHE A 121 -37.57 -16.19 -23.72
N ARG A 122 -38.33 -15.18 -23.29
CA ARG A 122 -39.79 -15.25 -23.21
C ARG A 122 -40.41 -15.40 -24.59
N GLY A 123 -40.99 -16.57 -24.84
CA GLY A 123 -41.70 -16.92 -26.07
C GLY A 123 -40.94 -17.87 -27.01
N SER A 124 -39.69 -18.24 -26.69
CA SER A 124 -38.93 -19.25 -27.45
C SER A 124 -39.13 -20.64 -26.87
N ALA A 125 -40.09 -21.39 -27.42
CA ALA A 125 -40.39 -22.77 -26.96
C ALA A 125 -39.24 -23.77 -27.17
N GLU A 126 -38.31 -23.46 -28.09
CA GLU A 126 -37.17 -24.33 -28.45
C GLU A 126 -35.88 -23.99 -27.68
N MET A 127 -35.91 -23.01 -26.79
CA MET A 127 -34.71 -22.54 -26.07
C MET A 127 -34.36 -23.45 -24.88
N THR A 128 -33.34 -24.29 -25.07
CA THR A 128 -32.76 -25.11 -23.99
C THR A 128 -31.68 -24.33 -23.23
N PRO A 129 -31.36 -24.69 -21.96
CA PRO A 129 -30.31 -24.00 -21.20
C PRO A 129 -28.94 -24.03 -21.87
N SER A 130 -28.57 -25.15 -22.51
CA SER A 130 -27.32 -25.27 -23.27
C SER A 130 -27.27 -24.28 -24.45
N ARG A 131 -28.37 -24.21 -25.23
CA ARG A 131 -28.53 -23.26 -26.36
C ARG A 131 -28.52 -21.80 -25.89
N ALA A 132 -29.16 -21.49 -24.76
CA ALA A 132 -29.16 -20.16 -24.16
C ALA A 132 -27.78 -19.72 -23.66
N ASN A 133 -27.08 -20.57 -22.90
CA ASN A 133 -25.72 -20.28 -22.43
C ASN A 133 -24.74 -20.09 -23.60
N LYS A 134 -24.88 -20.88 -24.68
CA LYS A 134 -24.08 -20.75 -25.91
C LYS A 134 -24.34 -19.44 -26.64
N LEU A 135 -25.60 -19.03 -26.79
CA LEU A 135 -25.94 -17.74 -27.38
C LEU A 135 -25.34 -16.58 -26.56
N LEU A 136 -25.49 -16.63 -25.24
CA LEU A 136 -24.99 -15.57 -24.35
C LEU A 136 -23.46 -15.52 -24.29
N SER A 137 -22.75 -16.64 -24.42
CA SER A 137 -21.28 -16.62 -24.51
C SER A 137 -20.77 -15.99 -25.80
N ILE A 138 -21.40 -16.31 -26.95
CA ILE A 138 -21.06 -15.72 -28.25
C ILE A 138 -21.34 -14.21 -28.21
N LEU A 139 -22.55 -13.80 -27.80
CA LEU A 139 -22.93 -12.39 -27.72
C LEU A 139 -22.05 -11.60 -26.75
N HIS A 140 -21.69 -12.18 -25.59
CA HIS A 140 -20.76 -11.53 -24.66
C HIS A 140 -19.36 -11.40 -25.27
N GLY A 141 -18.89 -12.43 -25.99
CA GLY A 141 -17.65 -12.39 -26.77
C GLY A 141 -17.63 -11.20 -27.73
N ARG A 142 -18.66 -11.04 -28.57
CA ARG A 142 -18.78 -9.91 -29.53
C ARG A 142 -18.81 -8.54 -28.86
N ARG A 143 -19.48 -8.38 -27.70
CA ARG A 143 -19.49 -7.14 -26.91
C ARG A 143 -18.09 -6.73 -26.42
N VAL A 144 -17.22 -7.71 -26.16
CA VAL A 144 -15.83 -7.49 -25.71
C VAL A 144 -14.88 -7.33 -26.89
N ALA A 145 -15.08 -8.12 -27.95
CA ALA A 145 -14.26 -8.14 -29.16
C ALA A 145 -14.63 -7.05 -30.19
N GLY A 146 -15.61 -6.19 -29.90
CA GLY A 146 -16.04 -5.09 -30.79
C GLY A 146 -16.83 -5.52 -32.04
N SER A 147 -17.13 -6.81 -32.22
CA SER A 147 -17.67 -7.39 -33.46
C SER A 147 -19.19 -7.59 -33.47
N LEU A 148 -19.96 -6.73 -32.79
CA LEU A 148 -21.43 -6.84 -32.77
C LEU A 148 -22.09 -6.57 -34.13
N GLU A 149 -21.52 -5.65 -34.91
CA GLU A 149 -22.07 -5.17 -36.19
C GLU A 149 -21.32 -5.78 -37.40
N ASP A 150 -20.30 -6.59 -37.15
CA ASP A 150 -19.44 -7.22 -38.15
C ASP A 150 -20.20 -8.30 -38.96
N PRO A 151 -20.29 -8.19 -40.30
CA PRO A 151 -20.96 -9.17 -41.15
C PRO A 151 -20.33 -10.57 -41.13
N GLU A 152 -19.01 -10.70 -40.92
CA GLU A 152 -18.30 -11.97 -41.08
C GLU A 152 -18.68 -12.99 -39.98
N VAL A 153 -18.90 -12.50 -38.76
CA VAL A 153 -19.29 -13.35 -37.62
C VAL A 153 -20.78 -13.72 -37.58
N GLN A 154 -21.64 -13.10 -38.40
CA GLN A 154 -23.09 -13.30 -38.31
C GLN A 154 -23.52 -14.76 -38.59
N ALA A 155 -22.73 -15.50 -39.36
CA ALA A 155 -22.92 -16.92 -39.65
C ALA A 155 -23.07 -17.78 -38.38
N ASN A 156 -22.28 -17.52 -37.34
CA ASN A 156 -22.26 -18.31 -36.10
C ASN A 156 -23.55 -18.13 -35.27
N THR A 157 -24.30 -17.06 -35.53
CA THR A 157 -25.60 -16.77 -34.91
C THR A 157 -26.79 -17.09 -35.80
N ALA A 158 -26.60 -17.57 -37.04
CA ALA A 158 -27.67 -17.80 -38.01
C ALA A 158 -28.70 -18.88 -37.61
N SER A 159 -28.40 -19.70 -36.59
CA SER A 159 -29.33 -20.69 -36.04
C SER A 159 -30.30 -20.14 -34.96
N TYR A 160 -30.18 -18.86 -34.60
CA TYR A 160 -31.01 -18.16 -33.62
C TYR A 160 -31.88 -17.11 -34.31
N THR A 161 -33.02 -16.79 -33.70
CA THR A 161 -33.90 -15.72 -34.21
C THR A 161 -33.44 -14.34 -33.72
N ASP A 162 -33.71 -13.27 -34.48
CA ASP A 162 -33.39 -11.89 -34.09
C ASP A 162 -34.01 -11.50 -32.72
N ARG A 163 -35.17 -12.10 -32.41
CA ARG A 163 -35.84 -11.96 -31.11
C ARG A 163 -35.05 -12.58 -29.97
N GLU A 164 -34.41 -13.72 -30.18
CA GLU A 164 -33.55 -14.36 -29.18
C GLU A 164 -32.26 -13.55 -29.00
N ILE A 165 -31.64 -13.12 -30.10
CA ILE A 165 -30.44 -12.29 -30.07
C ILE A 165 -30.68 -10.97 -29.30
N SER A 166 -31.78 -10.27 -29.60
CA SER A 166 -32.13 -9.02 -28.91
C SER A 166 -32.44 -9.22 -27.42
N GLN A 167 -33.21 -10.26 -27.04
CA GLN A 167 -33.44 -10.61 -25.63
C GLN A 167 -32.15 -10.96 -24.89
N GLY A 168 -31.23 -11.70 -25.54
CA GLY A 168 -29.91 -12.02 -24.97
C GLY A 168 -29.03 -10.79 -24.77
N LEU A 169 -28.98 -9.88 -25.74
CA LEU A 169 -28.23 -8.62 -25.65
C LEU A 169 -28.79 -7.67 -24.58
N GLU A 170 -30.11 -7.54 -24.48
CA GLU A 170 -30.78 -6.73 -23.44
C GLU A 170 -30.42 -7.25 -22.04
N TRP A 171 -30.53 -8.57 -21.82
CA TRP A 171 -30.14 -9.18 -20.55
C TRP A 171 -28.64 -9.02 -20.24
N LEU A 172 -27.77 -9.21 -21.23
CA LEU A 172 -26.33 -9.02 -21.07
C LEU A 172 -25.96 -7.58 -20.73
N ARG A 173 -26.59 -6.58 -21.35
CA ARG A 173 -26.39 -5.16 -21.04
C ARG A 173 -26.86 -4.78 -19.63
N ALA A 174 -27.92 -5.44 -19.13
CA ALA A 174 -28.41 -5.22 -17.77
C ALA A 174 -27.57 -5.90 -16.67
N ASN A 175 -26.96 -7.07 -16.95
CA ASN A 175 -26.30 -7.90 -15.94
C ASN A 175 -24.76 -7.91 -16.02
N VAL A 176 -24.18 -7.64 -17.20
CA VAL A 176 -22.73 -7.66 -17.45
C VAL A 176 -22.33 -6.33 -18.09
N PRO A 177 -21.88 -5.33 -17.31
CA PRO A 177 -21.48 -4.03 -17.84
C PRO A 177 -20.22 -4.18 -18.70
N VAL A 178 -20.32 -3.76 -19.95
CA VAL A 178 -19.25 -3.76 -20.96
C VAL A 178 -19.38 -2.46 -21.74
N ASP A 179 -18.26 -1.77 -21.95
CA ASP A 179 -18.23 -0.59 -22.80
C ASP A 179 -18.03 -0.99 -24.26
N GLU A 180 -19.15 -1.28 -24.92
CA GLU A 180 -19.21 -1.75 -26.31
C GLU A 180 -18.61 -0.72 -27.28
N ILE A 181 -18.75 0.59 -26.99
CA ILE A 181 -18.24 1.68 -27.83
C ILE A 181 -16.71 1.75 -27.70
N THR A 182 -16.17 1.74 -26.48
CA THR A 182 -14.72 1.77 -26.27
C THR A 182 -14.04 0.52 -26.83
N ASN A 183 -14.64 -0.67 -26.65
CA ASN A 183 -14.09 -1.92 -27.19
C ASN A 183 -14.09 -1.94 -28.73
N ALA A 184 -15.15 -1.46 -29.38
CA ALA A 184 -15.20 -1.31 -30.83
C ALA A 184 -14.18 -0.26 -31.35
N GLY A 185 -14.00 0.85 -30.62
CA GLY A 185 -13.00 1.87 -30.94
C GLY A 185 -11.56 1.32 -30.91
N LEU A 186 -11.20 0.59 -29.86
CA LEU A 186 -9.87 -0.04 -29.74
C LEU A 186 -9.62 -1.07 -30.85
N ARG A 187 -10.64 -1.86 -31.23
CA ARG A 187 -10.54 -2.76 -32.38
C ARG A 187 -10.32 -2.01 -33.70
N ALA A 188 -11.06 -0.93 -33.93
CA ALA A 188 -10.91 -0.12 -35.13
C ALA A 188 -9.52 0.54 -35.23
N GLU A 189 -8.93 0.95 -34.09
CA GLU A 189 -7.53 1.42 -34.04
C GLU A 189 -6.53 0.31 -34.40
N ASP A 190 -6.73 -0.91 -33.91
CA ASP A 190 -5.86 -2.05 -34.21
C ASP A 190 -5.96 -2.53 -35.67
N GLU A 191 -7.17 -2.60 -36.24
CA GLU A 191 -7.39 -2.93 -37.66
C GLU A 191 -6.82 -1.84 -38.59
N LEU A 192 -7.02 -0.57 -38.26
CA LEU A 192 -6.47 0.56 -39.02
C LEU A 192 -4.94 0.56 -38.98
N ARG A 193 -4.32 0.26 -37.84
CA ARG A 193 -2.86 0.09 -37.73
C ARG A 193 -2.32 -1.06 -38.59
N VAL A 194 -3.05 -2.18 -38.70
CA VAL A 194 -2.67 -3.28 -39.60
C VAL A 194 -2.72 -2.81 -41.06
N LEU A 195 -3.78 -2.11 -41.47
CA LEU A 195 -3.90 -1.56 -42.83
C LEU A 195 -2.82 -0.50 -43.13
N GLU A 196 -2.52 0.40 -42.18
CA GLU A 196 -1.41 1.36 -42.32
C GLU A 196 -0.08 0.64 -42.53
N SER A 197 0.23 -0.38 -41.73
CA SER A 197 1.48 -1.16 -41.87
C SER A 197 1.54 -1.97 -43.17
N ALA A 198 0.41 -2.47 -43.66
CA ALA A 198 0.33 -3.15 -44.95
C ALA A 198 0.62 -2.17 -46.09
N VAL A 199 -0.03 -1.00 -46.11
CA VAL A 199 0.19 0.05 -47.11
C VAL A 199 1.62 0.59 -47.06
N GLU A 200 2.21 0.74 -45.87
CA GLU A 200 3.62 1.14 -45.71
C GLU A 200 4.53 0.08 -46.37
N SER A 201 4.36 -1.20 -46.05
CA SER A 201 5.15 -2.30 -46.64
C SER A 201 4.93 -2.49 -48.15
N GLU A 202 3.70 -2.28 -48.65
CA GLU A 202 3.42 -2.28 -50.09
C GLU A 202 4.14 -1.12 -50.77
N SER A 203 4.13 0.08 -50.17
CA SER A 203 4.80 1.26 -50.71
C SER A 203 6.34 1.15 -50.69
N GLU A 204 6.91 0.47 -49.70
CA GLU A 204 8.33 0.11 -49.66
C GLU A 204 8.66 -0.91 -50.77
N SER A 205 7.82 -1.93 -50.95
CA SER A 205 8.01 -2.93 -52.01
C SER A 205 7.85 -2.35 -53.43
N GLU A 206 6.95 -1.39 -53.64
CA GLU A 206 6.81 -0.66 -54.90
C GLU A 206 7.99 0.30 -55.14
N ALA A 207 8.63 0.81 -54.09
CA ALA A 207 9.85 1.61 -54.21
C ALA A 207 11.05 0.74 -54.61
N GLU A 208 11.27 -0.39 -53.93
CA GLU A 208 12.36 -1.33 -54.26
C GLU A 208 12.18 -1.94 -55.66
N ALA A 209 10.95 -2.29 -56.07
CA ALA A 209 10.67 -2.82 -57.40
C ALA A 209 10.91 -1.81 -58.56
N ASN A 210 11.05 -0.51 -58.27
CA ASN A 210 11.39 0.51 -59.26
C ASN A 210 12.90 0.83 -59.32
N GLU A 211 13.73 0.33 -58.39
CA GLU A 211 15.19 0.51 -58.47
C GLU A 211 15.89 -0.58 -59.30
N ASP A 212 15.32 -1.79 -59.41
CA ASP A 212 15.94 -2.92 -60.13
C ASP A 212 15.45 -3.05 -61.59
N SER A 213 15.91 -2.13 -62.45
CA SER A 213 15.81 -2.27 -63.91
C SER A 213 17.01 -1.63 -64.62
N PRO A 214 17.92 -2.43 -65.23
CA PRO A 214 19.15 -1.91 -65.81
C PRO A 214 18.90 -1.18 -67.14
N ALA A 215 19.49 0.00 -67.28
CA ALA A 215 19.33 0.85 -68.46
C ALA A 215 19.90 0.21 -69.75
N GLY A 216 19.01 -0.07 -70.72
CA GLY A 216 19.35 -0.47 -72.09
C GLY A 216 18.50 0.32 -73.09
N LYS A 217 19.14 0.91 -74.11
CA LYS A 217 18.47 1.82 -75.05
C LYS A 217 17.72 1.09 -76.16
N ASP A 218 16.54 1.62 -76.51
CA ASP A 218 16.09 2.04 -77.86
C ASP A 218 14.65 1.63 -78.25
N ALA A 219 13.98 2.62 -78.85
CA ALA A 219 12.89 2.54 -79.83
C ALA A 219 11.54 1.80 -79.53
N ASN A 220 10.50 2.64 -79.42
CA ASN A 220 9.18 2.50 -80.07
C ASN A 220 8.08 1.63 -79.43
N THR A 221 6.88 2.23 -79.28
CA THR A 221 5.51 1.64 -79.15
C THR A 221 5.36 0.22 -78.54
N THR A 222 4.60 0.02 -77.45
CA THR A 222 3.11 -0.08 -77.48
C THR A 222 2.52 -0.11 -76.05
N ALA A 223 1.23 0.25 -75.91
CA ALA A 223 0.45 0.46 -74.69
C ALA A 223 0.47 -0.64 -73.59
N GLY A 224 0.26 -0.23 -72.32
CA GLY A 224 0.26 -1.14 -71.16
C GLY A 224 -0.31 -0.63 -69.82
N LYS A 225 -1.46 0.08 -69.81
CA LYS A 225 -2.31 0.40 -68.62
C LYS A 225 -1.74 1.30 -67.51
N SER A 226 -2.25 2.52 -67.44
CA SER A 226 -2.09 3.46 -66.32
C SER A 226 -3.00 3.10 -65.12
N SER A 227 -2.47 3.17 -63.90
CA SER A 227 -3.29 3.23 -62.67
C SER A 227 -4.07 4.57 -62.61
N PRO A 228 -5.36 4.60 -62.24
CA PRO A 228 -6.20 5.81 -62.30
C PRO A 228 -5.81 7.00 -61.42
N TRP A 229 -4.85 6.86 -60.50
CA TRP A 229 -4.58 7.86 -59.44
C TRP A 229 -3.31 8.71 -59.63
N SER A 230 -2.59 8.55 -60.75
CA SER A 230 -1.31 9.24 -61.04
C SER A 230 -1.43 10.71 -61.49
N LEU A 231 -2.46 11.45 -61.05
CA LEU A 231 -2.74 12.82 -61.52
C LEU A 231 -2.44 13.95 -60.52
N TYR A 232 -1.96 13.64 -59.32
CA TYR A 232 -1.59 14.65 -58.30
C TYR A 232 -0.24 14.38 -57.63
N ARG A 233 0.85 14.47 -58.39
CA ARG A 233 2.17 14.78 -57.83
C ARG A 233 2.97 15.64 -58.80
N LYS A 234 2.98 16.95 -58.56
CA LYS A 234 3.87 17.90 -59.23
C LYS A 234 4.66 18.61 -58.15
N SER A 235 5.96 18.37 -58.08
CA SER A 235 6.84 19.07 -57.13
C SER A 235 6.90 20.56 -57.46
N GLY A 236 6.74 21.37 -56.43
CA GLY A 236 6.77 22.83 -56.49
C GLY A 236 6.43 23.36 -55.11
N ASP A 237 7.39 24.01 -54.46
CA ASP A 237 7.29 24.48 -53.09
C ASP A 237 6.34 25.69 -53.00
N ASP A 238 5.14 25.47 -52.47
CA ASP A 238 4.23 26.48 -51.91
C ASP A 238 3.01 25.76 -51.30
N ASN A 239 2.78 25.91 -49.99
CA ASN A 239 1.60 25.34 -49.31
C ASN A 239 0.33 26.14 -49.64
N VAL A 240 -0.21 25.93 -50.85
CA VAL A 240 -1.45 26.57 -51.34
C VAL A 240 -2.70 26.12 -50.55
N TYR A 241 -2.67 24.91 -49.98
CA TYR A 241 -3.61 24.49 -48.95
C TYR A 241 -2.91 24.58 -47.59
N GLY A 242 -3.33 25.55 -46.76
CA GLY A 242 -2.72 25.78 -45.45
C GLY A 242 -2.84 24.56 -44.52
N GLU A 243 -1.85 24.39 -43.63
CA GLU A 243 -1.70 23.31 -42.63
C GLU A 243 -3.00 22.56 -42.32
N SER A 244 -3.02 21.26 -42.61
CA SER A 244 -4.24 20.45 -42.44
C SER A 244 -4.71 20.46 -40.99
N ILE A 245 -6.02 20.32 -40.80
CA ILE A 245 -6.62 20.29 -39.45
C ILE A 245 -6.04 19.12 -38.65
N ILE A 246 -5.68 18.01 -39.31
CA ILE A 246 -5.09 16.82 -38.68
C ILE A 246 -3.64 17.10 -38.23
N ASP A 247 -2.83 17.80 -39.03
CA ASP A 247 -1.47 18.18 -38.63
C ASP A 247 -1.48 19.15 -37.45
N LYS A 248 -2.41 20.11 -37.45
CA LYS A 248 -2.66 20.99 -36.29
C LYS A 248 -3.09 20.24 -35.05
N ILE A 249 -3.90 19.18 -35.18
CA ILE A 249 -4.29 18.32 -34.06
C ILE A 249 -3.09 17.48 -33.58
N ARG A 250 -2.28 16.93 -34.49
CA ARG A 250 -1.07 16.16 -34.18
C ARG A 250 -0.05 17.03 -33.44
N ALA A 251 0.27 18.21 -33.98
CA ALA A 251 1.13 19.20 -33.35
C ALA A 251 0.60 19.67 -31.99
N ARG A 252 -0.72 19.94 -31.86
CA ARG A 252 -1.35 20.28 -30.58
C ARG A 252 -1.28 19.15 -29.56
N ASN A 253 -1.43 17.90 -29.99
CA ASN A 253 -1.38 16.73 -29.11
C ASN A 253 0.06 16.45 -28.64
N VAL A 254 1.05 16.59 -29.52
CA VAL A 254 2.48 16.51 -29.17
C VAL A 254 2.85 17.65 -28.22
N ALA A 255 2.52 18.90 -28.55
CA ALA A 255 2.79 20.05 -27.70
C ALA A 255 2.08 19.96 -26.33
N ARG A 256 0.86 19.39 -26.26
CA ARG A 256 0.19 19.12 -24.99
C ARG A 256 0.91 18.03 -24.20
N ARG A 257 1.32 16.92 -24.83
CA ARG A 257 2.04 15.83 -24.17
C ARG A 257 3.39 16.32 -23.64
N GLU A 258 4.16 17.05 -24.44
CA GLU A 258 5.40 17.68 -23.99
C GLU A 258 5.18 18.71 -22.88
N ALA A 259 4.09 19.49 -22.93
CA ALA A 259 3.78 20.45 -21.87
C ALA A 259 3.34 19.75 -20.58
N GLU A 260 2.61 18.63 -20.66
CA GLU A 260 2.24 17.79 -19.52
C GLU A 260 3.47 17.08 -18.93
N GLU A 261 4.36 16.55 -19.75
CA GLU A 261 5.64 15.95 -19.33
C GLU A 261 6.58 17.00 -18.70
N LYS A 262 6.76 18.17 -19.33
CA LYS A 262 7.53 19.29 -18.77
C LYS A 262 6.90 19.82 -17.48
N ALA A 263 5.58 19.93 -17.39
CA ALA A 263 4.90 20.34 -16.15
C ALA A 263 4.98 19.26 -15.06
N LEU A 264 5.01 17.97 -15.41
CA LEU A 264 5.23 16.87 -14.48
C LEU A 264 6.68 16.83 -14.00
N GLU A 265 7.65 17.12 -14.87
CA GLU A 265 9.08 17.17 -14.54
C GLU A 265 9.44 18.44 -13.75
N GLU A 266 8.86 19.60 -14.08
CA GLU A 266 8.94 20.81 -13.25
C GLU A 266 8.26 20.60 -11.90
N LYS A 267 7.10 19.92 -11.83
CA LYS A 267 6.53 19.50 -10.55
C LYS A 267 7.43 18.52 -9.81
N ARG A 268 8.00 17.51 -10.48
CA ARG A 268 8.92 16.54 -9.87
C ARG A 268 10.12 17.27 -9.28
N LYS A 269 10.68 18.23 -10.01
CA LYS A 269 11.78 19.08 -9.55
C LYS A 269 11.37 20.00 -8.39
N GLN A 270 10.21 20.66 -8.48
CA GLN A 270 9.66 21.46 -7.38
C GLN A 270 9.28 20.63 -6.15
N GLU A 271 8.91 19.35 -6.31
CA GLU A 271 8.59 18.40 -5.23
C GLU A 271 9.83 17.68 -4.69
N GLU A 272 10.89 17.54 -5.48
CA GLU A 272 12.24 17.17 -5.02
C GLU A 272 12.84 18.33 -4.20
N GLU A 273 12.74 19.57 -4.69
CA GLU A 273 13.13 20.80 -3.98
C GLU A 273 12.27 21.03 -2.72
N ALA A 274 10.94 20.91 -2.79
CA ALA A 274 10.05 21.04 -1.63
C ALA A 274 10.13 19.83 -0.68
N GLY A 275 10.47 18.66 -1.20
CA GLY A 275 10.78 17.46 -0.44
C GLY A 275 12.03 17.67 0.39
N GLN A 276 13.12 18.13 -0.23
CA GLN A 276 14.34 18.57 0.46
C GLN A 276 14.06 19.68 1.48
N GLN A 277 13.19 20.65 1.17
CA GLN A 277 12.78 21.71 2.11
C GLN A 277 12.01 21.20 3.34
N ASN A 278 11.32 20.06 3.26
CA ASN A 278 10.60 19.45 4.39
C ASN A 278 11.44 18.51 5.27
N TRP A 279 12.70 18.23 4.88
CA TRP A 279 13.70 17.63 5.75
C TRP A 279 14.67 18.71 6.25
N GLY A 280 14.18 19.52 7.20
CA GLY A 280 14.96 20.36 8.15
C GLY A 280 16.45 20.54 7.80
N GLY A 281 16.70 21.36 6.79
CA GLY A 281 17.94 21.26 6.01
C GLY A 281 19.24 21.51 6.76
N LEU A 282 20.20 20.60 6.55
CA LEU A 282 21.56 20.99 6.20
C LEU A 282 21.59 21.16 4.66
N SER A 283 21.12 22.31 4.18
CA SER A 283 21.02 22.63 2.75
C SER A 283 22.03 23.70 2.39
N THR A 284 23.00 23.37 1.54
CA THR A 284 23.85 24.36 0.86
C THR A 284 22.95 25.27 0.01
N GLU A 285 23.18 26.58 0.04
CA GLU A 285 22.31 27.53 -0.67
C GLU A 285 22.48 27.47 -2.19
N THR A 286 21.50 26.90 -2.90
CA THR A 286 21.28 27.17 -4.33
C THR A 286 19.79 27.23 -4.67
N GLY A 287 19.25 28.45 -4.75
CA GLY A 287 18.13 28.79 -5.64
C GLY A 287 16.69 28.67 -5.11
N GLY A 288 15.93 29.76 -5.28
CA GLY A 288 14.52 29.67 -5.71
C GLY A 288 13.41 29.78 -4.66
N ALA A 289 13.57 29.21 -3.46
CA ALA A 289 12.50 29.24 -2.47
C ALA A 289 12.37 30.61 -1.79
N ARG A 290 11.14 31.15 -1.70
CA ARG A 290 10.83 32.41 -1.01
C ARG A 290 11.03 32.25 0.50
N GLN A 291 12.27 32.43 0.97
CA GLN A 291 12.59 32.41 2.39
C GLN A 291 11.70 33.44 3.10
N VAL A 292 10.92 32.97 4.08
CA VAL A 292 10.25 33.85 5.03
C VAL A 292 11.39 34.50 5.83
N ALA A 293 11.59 35.80 5.65
CA ALA A 293 12.66 36.54 6.32
C ALA A 293 12.57 36.29 7.83
N MET A 294 13.54 35.54 8.35
CA MET A 294 13.59 35.20 9.77
C MET A 294 14.13 36.41 10.54
N SER A 295 13.90 36.44 11.85
CA SER A 295 14.57 37.44 12.67
C SER A 295 16.08 37.14 12.74
N ALA A 296 16.91 38.18 12.79
CA ALA A 296 18.37 38.01 12.94
C ALA A 296 18.77 37.17 14.18
N ARG A 297 17.88 37.08 15.18
CA ARG A 297 18.02 36.17 16.33
C ARG A 297 17.83 34.69 15.96
N GLU A 298 16.82 34.38 15.16
CA GLU A 298 16.57 33.02 14.65
C GLU A 298 17.69 32.57 13.71
N GLU A 299 18.20 33.47 12.86
CA GLU A 299 19.36 33.22 12.01
C GLU A 299 20.61 32.90 12.83
N ALA A 300 20.91 33.67 13.89
CA ALA A 300 22.02 33.40 14.78
C ALA A 300 21.90 32.04 15.49
N TYR A 301 20.72 31.68 16.02
CA TYR A 301 20.51 30.35 16.61
C TYR A 301 20.58 29.23 15.58
N ARG A 302 20.14 29.46 14.34
CA ARG A 302 20.28 28.49 13.24
C ARG A 302 21.74 28.26 12.90
N ALA A 303 22.52 29.32 12.74
CA ALA A 303 23.97 29.24 12.48
C ALA A 303 24.71 28.49 13.61
N GLU A 304 24.37 28.74 14.87
CA GLU A 304 24.97 28.02 16.02
C GLU A 304 24.53 26.54 16.12
N ALA A 305 23.37 26.20 15.55
CA ALA A 305 22.80 24.85 15.58
C ALA A 305 23.14 24.00 14.34
N MET A 306 23.71 24.59 13.28
CA MET A 306 24.25 23.86 12.13
C MET A 306 25.67 23.36 12.42
N SER A 307 26.05 22.23 11.82
CA SER A 307 27.43 21.76 11.82
C SER A 307 28.26 22.62 10.86
N GLY A 308 29.40 23.15 11.32
CA GLY A 308 30.39 23.83 10.46
C GLY A 308 31.20 22.88 9.59
N LEU A 309 30.51 21.97 8.89
CA LEU A 309 31.07 21.02 7.94
C LEU A 309 30.46 21.31 6.57
N ASP A 310 31.25 21.86 5.65
CA ASP A 310 30.81 22.16 4.28
C ASP A 310 30.68 20.89 3.40
N ALA A 311 31.35 19.81 3.79
CA ALA A 311 31.29 18.51 3.14
C ALA A 311 31.26 17.36 4.17
N PRO A 312 30.67 16.20 3.84
CA PRO A 312 30.79 14.98 4.64
C PRO A 312 32.25 14.60 4.90
N PRO A 313 32.65 14.29 6.15
CA PRO A 313 34.02 13.87 6.43
C PRO A 313 34.39 12.58 5.68
N GLU A 314 35.58 12.55 5.06
CA GLU A 314 36.14 11.36 4.39
C GLU A 314 36.51 10.27 5.39
N THR A 315 35.50 9.62 5.95
CA THR A 315 35.63 8.52 6.91
C THR A 315 35.31 7.19 6.23
N PRO A 316 36.13 6.14 6.42
CA PRO A 316 35.85 4.84 5.83
C PRO A 316 34.58 4.24 6.44
N THR A 317 33.76 3.60 5.60
CA THR A 317 32.44 3.03 5.93
C THR A 317 32.38 2.27 7.26
N TRP A 318 33.40 1.48 7.58
CA TRP A 318 33.44 0.71 8.83
C TRP A 318 33.51 1.62 10.09
N ARG A 319 34.14 2.79 10.03
CA ARG A 319 34.17 3.75 11.15
C ARG A 319 32.83 4.45 11.37
N LEU A 320 32.02 4.60 10.33
CA LEU A 320 30.66 5.15 10.43
C LEU A 320 29.67 4.12 10.99
N LEU A 321 29.73 2.88 10.50
CA LEU A 321 28.78 1.83 10.86
C LEU A 321 29.11 1.17 12.22
N LEU A 322 30.35 0.73 12.43
CA LEU A 322 30.73 -0.14 13.55
C LEU A 322 30.32 0.40 14.94
N PRO A 323 30.50 1.69 15.29
CA PRO A 323 30.13 2.19 16.61
C PRO A 323 28.63 2.05 16.91
N THR A 324 27.79 2.36 15.91
CA THR A 324 26.33 2.26 16.03
C THR A 324 25.90 0.78 16.01
N THR A 325 26.50 -0.05 15.16
CA THR A 325 26.24 -1.50 15.11
C THR A 325 26.53 -2.17 16.45
N VAL A 326 27.71 -1.93 17.03
CA VAL A 326 28.10 -2.50 18.33
C VAL A 326 27.18 -2.01 19.44
N PHE A 327 26.83 -0.72 19.45
CA PHE A 327 25.91 -0.17 20.44
C PHE A 327 24.51 -0.79 20.37
N VAL A 328 23.90 -0.90 19.19
CA VAL A 328 22.56 -1.49 19.03
C VAL A 328 22.58 -3.00 19.31
N ALA A 329 23.63 -3.70 18.86
CA ALA A 329 23.82 -5.13 19.11
C ALA A 329 24.05 -5.45 20.60
N ALA A 330 24.61 -4.51 21.39
CA ALA A 330 24.69 -4.64 22.85
C ALA A 330 23.39 -4.21 23.54
N LEU A 331 22.72 -3.16 23.04
CA LEU A 331 21.53 -2.56 23.65
C LEU A 331 20.34 -3.55 23.70
N ALA A 332 20.00 -4.19 22.58
CA ALA A 332 18.80 -5.04 22.54
C ALA A 332 18.91 -6.27 23.48
N PRO A 333 20.02 -7.05 23.51
CA PRO A 333 20.21 -8.11 24.49
C PRO A 333 20.29 -7.61 25.93
N LEU A 334 20.91 -6.44 26.18
CA LEU A 334 20.99 -5.87 27.53
C LEU A 334 19.61 -5.47 28.06
N LEU A 335 18.77 -4.86 27.22
CA LEU A 335 17.38 -4.54 27.57
C LEU A 335 16.54 -5.80 27.78
N TRP A 336 16.73 -6.83 26.94
CA TRP A 336 16.05 -8.12 27.11
C TRP A 336 16.43 -8.83 28.41
N TRP A 337 17.73 -8.85 28.75
CA TRP A 337 18.24 -9.39 30.00
C TRP A 337 17.72 -8.60 31.20
N ALA A 338 17.80 -7.26 31.16
CA ALA A 338 17.30 -6.39 32.22
C ALA A 338 15.78 -6.54 32.43
N SER A 339 15.01 -6.89 31.39
CA SER A 339 13.56 -7.10 31.49
C SER A 339 13.17 -8.26 32.42
N GLY A 340 14.03 -9.26 32.59
CA GLY A 340 13.80 -10.40 33.48
C GLY A 340 13.87 -10.05 34.97
N PHE A 341 14.48 -8.91 35.32
CA PHE A 341 14.58 -8.43 36.71
C PHE A 341 13.50 -7.39 37.07
N TYR A 342 12.61 -7.05 36.14
CA TYR A 342 11.57 -6.06 36.37
C TYR A 342 10.43 -6.62 37.23
N THR A 343 10.20 -5.98 38.38
CA THR A 343 9.03 -6.22 39.21
C THR A 343 8.08 -5.02 39.16
N ALA A 344 6.78 -5.29 39.04
CA ALA A 344 5.77 -4.25 38.99
C ALA A 344 5.63 -3.55 40.35
N PRO A 345 5.62 -2.21 40.42
CA PRO A 345 5.34 -1.51 41.68
C PRO A 345 3.89 -1.79 42.12
N ALA A 346 3.73 -2.08 43.41
CA ALA A 346 2.42 -2.26 44.05
C ALA A 346 1.56 -0.99 43.94
N GLU A 347 0.24 -1.15 43.96
CA GLU A 347 -0.71 -0.10 43.57
C GLU A 347 -0.67 1.12 44.50
N ASP A 348 -0.44 0.88 45.79
CA ASP A 348 -0.23 1.88 46.85
C ASP A 348 0.93 2.85 46.56
N ARG A 349 1.91 2.43 45.75
CA ARG A 349 3.09 3.22 45.39
C ARG A 349 2.98 3.94 44.04
N ARG A 350 1.84 3.86 43.36
CA ARG A 350 1.63 4.47 42.03
C ARG A 350 0.97 5.84 42.16
N LEU A 351 1.65 6.90 41.70
CA LEU A 351 1.19 8.30 41.76
C LEU A 351 -0.22 8.54 41.17
N PHE A 352 -0.66 7.71 40.21
CA PHE A 352 -1.93 7.85 39.50
C PHE A 352 -2.80 6.58 39.55
N ALA A 353 -2.54 5.67 40.51
CA ALA A 353 -3.20 4.36 40.62
C ALA A 353 -4.73 4.35 40.40
N PRO A 354 -5.53 5.28 40.98
CA PRO A 354 -6.99 5.23 40.86
C PRO A 354 -7.53 5.55 39.45
N TRP A 355 -6.70 6.16 38.59
CA TRP A 355 -7.15 6.77 37.33
C TRP A 355 -6.43 6.18 36.11
N LEU A 356 -5.30 5.50 36.31
CA LEU A 356 -4.42 5.08 35.24
C LEU A 356 -3.82 3.70 35.54
N THR A 357 -4.18 2.72 34.72
CA THR A 357 -3.58 1.38 34.80
C THR A 357 -2.09 1.43 34.46
N GLN A 358 -1.33 0.46 34.95
CA GLN A 358 0.12 0.41 34.81
C GLN A 358 0.58 0.32 33.34
N GLU A 359 -0.24 -0.30 32.50
CA GLU A 359 -0.08 -0.48 31.06
C GLU A 359 -0.19 0.88 30.36
N ASN A 360 -1.32 1.57 30.59
CA ASN A 360 -1.62 2.88 30.01
C ASN A 360 -0.62 3.95 30.48
N ALA A 361 -0.13 3.86 31.71
CA ALA A 361 0.93 4.75 32.21
C ALA A 361 2.23 4.68 31.38
N THR A 362 2.54 3.52 30.80
CA THR A 362 3.74 3.33 29.96
C THR A 362 3.54 3.96 28.58
N VAL A 363 2.41 3.67 27.93
CA VAL A 363 2.06 4.22 26.63
C VAL A 363 1.96 5.74 26.70
N TYR A 364 1.20 6.28 27.66
CA TYR A 364 1.04 7.73 27.81
C TYR A 364 2.33 8.42 28.26
N GLY A 365 3.18 7.76 29.06
CA GLY A 365 4.51 8.27 29.39
C GLY A 365 5.40 8.44 28.16
N LEU A 366 5.41 7.45 27.27
CA LEU A 366 6.14 7.52 25.99
C LEU A 366 5.54 8.57 25.03
N MET A 367 4.21 8.70 24.98
CA MET A 367 3.54 9.76 24.20
C MET A 367 3.88 11.17 24.71
N LEU A 368 3.83 11.37 26.03
CA LEU A 368 4.19 12.64 26.67
C LEU A 368 5.67 12.98 26.50
N LEU A 369 6.56 11.98 26.48
CA LEU A 369 7.98 12.18 26.18
C LEU A 369 8.20 12.68 24.75
N ASN A 370 7.56 12.04 23.76
CA ASN A 370 7.58 12.51 22.36
C ASN A 370 7.02 13.94 22.22
N LEU A 371 5.88 14.22 22.87
CA LEU A 371 5.30 15.57 22.89
C LEU A 371 6.22 16.60 23.57
N GLY A 372 6.91 16.22 24.65
CA GLY A 372 7.87 17.06 25.36
C GLY A 372 9.07 17.43 24.49
N VAL A 373 9.65 16.45 23.78
CA VAL A 373 10.74 16.68 22.82
C VAL A 373 10.25 17.52 21.64
N PHE A 374 9.04 17.28 21.12
CA PHE A 374 8.42 18.10 20.08
C PHE A 374 8.23 19.57 20.53
N VAL A 375 7.82 19.80 21.78
CA VAL A 375 7.74 21.16 22.35
C VAL A 375 9.14 21.76 22.55
N ALA A 376 10.15 20.96 22.89
CA ALA A 376 11.54 21.42 22.96
C ALA A 376 12.07 21.87 21.59
N TRP A 377 11.69 21.19 20.49
CA TRP A 377 11.99 21.65 19.13
C TRP A 377 11.41 23.04 18.79
N ARG A 378 10.38 23.50 19.52
CA ARG A 378 9.84 24.87 19.39
C ARG A 378 10.58 25.92 20.22
N ARG A 379 11.67 25.55 20.90
CA ARG A 379 12.52 26.45 21.68
C ARG A 379 13.89 26.58 21.01
N MET A 380 14.17 27.75 20.40
CA MET A 380 15.45 28.04 19.72
C MET A 380 16.69 27.66 20.54
N GLY A 381 16.71 27.98 21.84
CA GLY A 381 17.84 27.67 22.72
C GLY A 381 18.09 26.17 22.94
N ALA A 382 17.17 25.29 22.56
CA ALA A 382 17.36 23.85 22.60
C ALA A 382 17.90 23.26 21.29
N TRP A 383 17.87 23.99 20.17
CA TRP A 383 18.20 23.45 18.84
C TRP A 383 19.61 22.86 18.76
N LYS A 384 20.62 23.54 19.32
CA LYS A 384 22.00 23.04 19.36
C LYS A 384 22.13 21.70 20.08
N PHE A 385 21.36 21.49 21.16
CA PHE A 385 21.33 20.23 21.89
C PHE A 385 20.56 19.16 21.11
N LEU A 386 19.39 19.50 20.56
CA LEU A 386 18.52 18.58 19.86
C LEU A 386 19.10 18.12 18.50
N ASN A 387 19.72 19.00 17.72
CA ASN A 387 20.44 18.62 16.49
C ASN A 387 21.62 17.68 16.81
N LYS A 388 22.30 17.88 17.95
CA LYS A 388 23.45 17.06 18.34
C LYS A 388 23.08 15.67 18.86
N HIS A 389 21.93 15.56 19.55
CA HIS A 389 21.56 14.37 20.34
C HIS A 389 20.22 13.73 19.97
N ALA A 390 19.22 14.49 19.53
CA ALA A 390 17.86 14.02 19.24
C ALA A 390 17.59 13.81 17.73
N ILE A 391 18.65 13.61 16.93
CA ILE A 391 18.60 13.27 15.52
C ILE A 391 19.57 12.12 15.27
N MET A 392 19.18 11.18 14.39
CA MET A 392 20.10 10.20 13.81
C MET A 392 20.71 10.79 12.54
N ASP A 393 21.82 11.49 12.69
CA ASP A 393 22.62 12.00 11.57
C ASP A 393 23.33 10.82 10.87
N MET A 394 23.16 10.66 9.54
CA MET A 394 23.83 9.60 8.78
C MET A 394 25.21 10.03 8.25
N VAL A 395 25.56 11.32 8.31
CA VAL A 395 26.89 11.86 7.98
C VAL A 395 27.85 11.66 9.15
N SER A 396 27.44 12.02 10.36
CA SER A 396 28.22 11.86 11.60
C SER A 396 27.43 11.04 12.65
N PRO A 397 27.20 9.74 12.41
CA PRO A 397 26.35 8.91 13.24
C PRO A 397 26.88 8.80 14.67
N ARG A 398 26.04 9.22 15.63
CA ARG A 398 26.26 9.02 17.06
C ARG A 398 25.46 7.81 17.51
N PRO A 399 26.06 6.81 18.18
CA PRO A 399 25.33 5.62 18.61
C PRO A 399 24.09 5.92 19.47
N THR A 400 24.17 6.94 20.33
CA THR A 400 23.04 7.41 21.15
C THR A 400 21.89 8.01 20.33
N GLY A 401 22.16 8.50 19.11
CA GLY A 401 21.16 9.02 18.18
C GLY A 401 20.15 7.95 17.75
N ALA A 402 20.58 6.68 17.62
CA ALA A 402 19.70 5.56 17.28
C ALA A 402 18.60 5.31 18.33
N VAL A 403 18.75 5.81 19.56
CA VAL A 403 17.73 5.74 20.61
C VAL A 403 17.02 7.09 20.78
N ALA A 404 17.76 8.18 20.86
CA ALA A 404 17.19 9.50 21.13
C ALA A 404 16.34 10.03 19.95
N ALA A 405 16.64 9.66 18.71
CA ALA A 405 15.85 10.03 17.54
C ALA A 405 14.44 9.38 17.51
N ILE A 406 14.24 8.28 18.25
CA ILE A 406 12.92 7.62 18.40
C ILE A 406 11.89 8.61 18.97
N PHE A 407 12.32 9.48 19.89
CA PHE A 407 11.47 10.41 20.62
C PHE A 407 11.29 11.77 19.93
N SER A 408 11.77 11.92 18.70
CA SER A 408 12.01 13.21 18.07
C SER A 408 11.12 13.44 16.85
N HIS A 409 10.39 14.55 16.83
CA HIS A 409 9.51 14.96 15.73
C HIS A 409 9.67 16.46 15.47
N GLN A 410 9.76 16.87 14.20
CA GLN A 410 9.78 18.28 13.79
C GLN A 410 8.43 18.73 13.20
N ALA A 411 7.83 17.91 12.32
CA ALA A 411 6.53 18.16 11.72
C ALA A 411 5.36 17.77 12.65
N THR A 412 4.32 18.61 12.72
CA THR A 412 3.08 18.35 13.50
C THR A 412 2.34 17.11 13.00
N SER A 413 2.18 16.97 11.68
CA SER A 413 1.53 15.82 11.04
C SER A 413 2.23 14.52 11.40
N HIS A 414 3.56 14.49 11.32
CA HIS A 414 4.34 13.28 11.64
C HIS A 414 4.25 12.89 13.12
N LEU A 415 4.18 13.86 14.06
CA LEU A 415 3.89 13.55 15.46
C LEU A 415 2.48 12.98 15.62
N VAL A 416 1.46 13.64 15.07
CA VAL A 416 0.06 13.23 15.22
C VAL A 416 -0.18 11.84 14.62
N GLU A 417 0.35 11.53 13.43
CA GLU A 417 0.26 10.20 12.82
C GLU A 417 0.85 9.12 13.72
N ASN A 418 2.08 9.32 14.23
CA ASN A 418 2.73 8.36 15.11
C ASN A 418 1.98 8.20 16.43
N MET A 419 1.64 9.30 17.10
CA MET A 419 0.98 9.26 18.41
C MET A 419 -0.44 8.68 18.33
N PHE A 420 -1.16 8.89 17.23
CA PHE A 420 -2.49 8.29 17.00
C PHE A 420 -2.40 6.76 16.83
N VAL A 421 -1.50 6.27 15.97
CA VAL A 421 -1.29 4.82 15.78
C VAL A 421 -0.80 4.17 17.07
N PHE A 422 0.11 4.83 17.79
CA PHE A 422 0.65 4.33 19.05
C PHE A 422 -0.39 4.33 20.18
N TRP A 423 -1.27 5.33 20.25
CA TRP A 423 -2.41 5.34 21.17
C TRP A 423 -3.40 4.20 20.89
N LEU A 424 -3.71 3.96 19.61
CA LEU A 424 -4.69 2.96 19.19
C LEU A 424 -4.19 1.51 19.36
N LEU A 425 -2.94 1.23 18.96
CA LEU A 425 -2.40 -0.13 18.84
C LEU A 425 -1.22 -0.41 19.76
N GLY A 426 -0.49 0.62 20.20
CA GLY A 426 0.71 0.46 21.03
C GLY A 426 0.41 -0.08 22.42
N GLY A 427 -0.81 0.07 22.95
CA GLY A 427 -1.21 -0.49 24.24
C GLY A 427 -1.51 -1.99 24.24
N LEU A 428 -1.77 -2.60 23.08
CA LEU A 428 -2.30 -3.97 22.99
C LEU A 428 -1.37 -5.01 23.65
N LEU A 429 -0.07 -4.90 23.39
CA LEU A 429 0.97 -5.80 23.94
C LEU A 429 1.04 -5.79 25.48
N LEU A 430 0.66 -4.68 26.13
CA LEU A 430 0.58 -4.58 27.59
C LEU A 430 -0.80 -4.98 28.13
N GLN A 431 -1.87 -4.54 27.47
CA GLN A 431 -3.25 -4.76 27.93
C GLN A 431 -3.72 -6.22 27.84
N GLY A 432 -3.19 -7.01 26.90
CA GLY A 432 -3.42 -8.47 26.86
C GLY A 432 -2.70 -9.25 27.97
N GLY A 433 -1.81 -8.59 28.71
CA GLY A 433 -0.88 -9.26 29.63
C GLY A 433 0.22 -10.01 28.89
N ASP A 434 0.52 -9.63 27.64
CA ASP A 434 1.43 -10.38 26.76
C ASP A 434 2.90 -10.07 26.95
N ALA A 435 3.23 -8.84 27.34
CA ALA A 435 4.55 -8.45 27.80
C ALA A 435 4.46 -7.68 29.12
N ASN A 436 5.49 -7.79 29.95
CA ASN A 436 5.69 -6.88 31.07
C ASN A 436 6.22 -5.51 30.58
N ARG A 437 6.24 -4.49 31.46
CA ARG A 437 6.64 -3.13 31.07
C ARG A 437 8.09 -3.01 30.59
N ALA A 438 9.01 -3.79 31.14
CA ALA A 438 10.41 -3.75 30.73
C ALA A 438 10.64 -4.53 29.43
N GLU A 439 9.93 -5.64 29.22
CA GLU A 439 9.90 -6.34 27.92
C GLU A 439 9.36 -5.40 26.84
N TYR A 440 8.24 -4.73 27.10
CA TYR A 440 7.66 -3.74 26.19
C TYR A 440 8.64 -2.61 25.84
N LEU A 441 9.36 -2.07 26.83
CA LEU A 441 10.40 -1.07 26.59
C LEU A 441 11.60 -1.64 25.81
N ALA A 442 11.96 -2.91 26.03
CA ALA A 442 12.97 -3.59 25.23
C ALA A 442 12.54 -3.74 23.77
N VAL A 443 11.29 -4.13 23.50
CA VAL A 443 10.74 -4.19 22.13
C VAL A 443 10.70 -2.81 21.48
N PHE A 444 10.19 -1.80 22.18
CA PHE A 444 10.05 -0.43 21.66
C PHE A 444 11.41 0.19 21.33
N LEU A 445 12.34 0.21 22.30
CA LEU A 445 13.67 0.80 22.12
C LEU A 445 14.53 -0.03 21.15
N GLY A 446 14.46 -1.37 21.24
CA GLY A 446 15.20 -2.28 20.36
C GLY A 446 14.76 -2.17 18.90
N SER A 447 13.45 -2.17 18.63
CA SER A 447 12.91 -2.03 17.27
C SER A 447 13.16 -0.63 16.68
N GLY A 448 13.10 0.42 17.51
CA GLY A 448 13.46 1.77 17.08
C GLY A 448 14.95 1.87 16.71
N ALA A 449 15.83 1.38 17.58
CA ALA A 449 17.28 1.44 17.38
C ALA A 449 17.76 0.56 16.21
N ALA A 450 17.18 -0.64 16.04
CA ALA A 450 17.42 -1.48 14.88
C ALA A 450 16.90 -0.85 13.58
N GLY A 451 15.75 -0.15 13.64
CA GLY A 451 15.22 0.65 12.54
C GLY A 451 16.22 1.72 12.07
N PHE A 452 16.71 2.56 12.98
CA PHE A 452 17.71 3.59 12.65
C PHE A 452 19.06 3.00 12.20
N LEU A 453 19.45 1.83 12.72
CA LEU A 453 20.63 1.13 12.23
C LEU A 453 20.47 0.69 10.77
N ALA A 454 19.31 0.13 10.40
CA ALA A 454 19.03 -0.24 9.01
C ALA A 454 19.01 0.97 8.07
N SER A 455 18.45 2.10 8.50
CA SER A 455 18.55 3.38 7.78
C SER A 455 19.99 3.81 7.56
N LEU A 456 20.83 3.73 8.60
CA LEU A 456 22.25 4.08 8.51
C LEU A 456 22.98 3.20 7.49
N TYR A 457 22.78 1.87 7.54
CA TYR A 457 23.35 0.96 6.56
C TYR A 457 22.91 1.31 5.13
N LYS A 458 21.61 1.57 4.91
CA LYS A 458 21.09 2.02 3.60
C LYS A 458 21.79 3.30 3.14
N CYS A 459 21.73 4.37 3.93
CA CYS A 459 22.26 5.69 3.56
C CYS A 459 23.77 5.67 3.27
N VAL A 460 24.55 4.94 4.07
CA VAL A 460 26.00 4.82 3.88
C VAL A 460 26.35 3.96 2.67
N LEU A 461 25.61 2.88 2.40
CA LEU A 461 25.84 2.00 1.24
C LEU A 461 25.38 2.63 -0.08
N THR A 462 24.26 3.36 -0.10
CA THR A 462 23.75 4.06 -1.29
C THR A 462 24.38 5.44 -1.50
N ARG A 463 25.29 5.87 -0.59
CA ARG A 463 25.88 7.22 -0.54
C ARG A 463 24.87 8.37 -0.48
N HIS A 464 23.62 8.08 -0.08
CA HIS A 464 22.57 9.07 0.11
C HIS A 464 22.50 9.47 1.59
N LEU A 465 23.43 10.32 2.00
CA LEU A 465 23.52 10.79 3.38
C LEU A 465 22.38 11.78 3.67
N THR A 466 21.63 11.51 4.73
CA THR A 466 20.50 12.33 5.21
C THR A 466 20.46 12.23 6.74
N TYR A 467 19.36 12.57 7.38
CA TYR A 467 19.15 12.36 8.82
C TYR A 467 17.77 11.74 9.09
N GLY A 468 17.65 11.01 10.20
CA GLY A 468 16.42 10.33 10.61
C GLY A 468 15.90 10.80 11.97
N LEU A 469 14.57 10.87 12.10
CA LEU A 469 13.86 11.10 13.36
C LEU A 469 12.43 10.53 13.31
N GLY A 470 11.93 10.08 14.47
CA GLY A 470 10.55 9.63 14.66
C GLY A 470 10.41 8.24 15.28
N ALA A 471 9.24 7.98 15.87
CA ALA A 471 8.93 6.76 16.61
C ALA A 471 8.43 5.58 15.74
N SER A 472 8.27 5.75 14.42
CA SER A 472 7.52 4.81 13.57
C SER A 472 8.05 3.37 13.62
N SER A 473 9.37 3.16 13.54
CA SER A 473 9.98 1.83 13.61
C SER A 473 9.77 1.14 14.97
N ALA A 474 9.78 1.91 16.07
CA ALA A 474 9.48 1.41 17.40
C ALA A 474 7.99 1.02 17.54
N ILE A 475 7.09 1.84 17.00
CA ILE A 475 5.64 1.59 16.98
C ILE A 475 5.32 0.34 16.16
N PHE A 476 5.83 0.23 14.93
CA PHE A 476 5.63 -0.95 14.09
C PHE A 476 6.23 -2.21 14.72
N GLY A 477 7.38 -2.11 15.41
CA GLY A 477 7.95 -3.22 16.16
C GLY A 477 7.02 -3.73 17.27
N VAL A 478 6.50 -2.84 18.12
CA VAL A 478 5.54 -3.20 19.18
C VAL A 478 4.24 -3.79 18.61
N VAL A 479 3.68 -3.18 17.57
CA VAL A 479 2.43 -3.63 16.95
C VAL A 479 2.59 -4.99 16.27
N CYS A 480 3.67 -5.22 15.53
CA CYS A 480 3.94 -6.51 14.90
C CYS A 480 4.37 -7.58 15.93
N CYS A 481 5.00 -7.20 17.05
CA CYS A 481 5.26 -8.11 18.16
C CYS A 481 3.95 -8.70 18.71
N TYR A 482 2.96 -7.83 18.99
CA TYR A 482 1.62 -8.26 19.43
C TYR A 482 0.94 -9.18 18.41
N PHE A 483 0.84 -8.75 17.15
CA PHE A 483 0.19 -9.56 16.11
C PHE A 483 0.95 -10.85 15.76
N TRP A 484 2.23 -10.98 16.15
CA TRP A 484 2.98 -12.22 16.00
C TRP A 484 2.66 -13.22 17.12
N ILE A 485 2.56 -12.79 18.37
CA ILE A 485 2.09 -13.61 19.49
C ILE A 485 0.69 -14.18 19.15
N HIS A 486 -0.21 -13.33 18.65
CA HIS A 486 -1.56 -13.70 18.25
C HIS A 486 -1.71 -14.02 16.74
N ARG A 487 -0.65 -14.52 16.09
CA ARG A 487 -0.57 -14.71 14.62
C ARG A 487 -1.74 -15.50 14.00
N PHE A 488 -2.29 -16.45 14.73
CA PHE A 488 -3.40 -17.31 14.28
C PHE A 488 -4.78 -16.89 14.82
N GLU A 489 -4.87 -15.86 15.66
CA GLU A 489 -6.14 -15.37 16.19
C GLU A 489 -6.82 -14.41 15.20
N GLY A 490 -8.15 -14.49 15.10
CA GLY A 490 -8.96 -13.68 14.19
C GLY A 490 -9.43 -12.39 14.84
N PHE A 491 -8.88 -11.25 14.43
CA PHE A 491 -9.22 -9.93 14.93
C PHE A 491 -10.44 -9.34 14.23
N LYS A 492 -11.48 -9.03 15.00
CA LYS A 492 -12.66 -8.29 14.50
C LYS A 492 -12.44 -6.79 14.63
N ILE A 493 -12.80 -6.04 13.60
CA ILE A 493 -12.76 -4.58 13.58
C ILE A 493 -14.21 -4.10 13.62
N LEU A 494 -14.60 -3.34 14.65
CA LEU A 494 -15.98 -2.88 14.86
C LEU A 494 -17.03 -4.02 14.84
N ASP A 495 -16.67 -5.17 15.44
CA ASP A 495 -17.46 -6.42 15.48
C ASP A 495 -17.76 -7.06 14.10
N LEU A 496 -17.05 -6.62 13.05
CA LEU A 496 -17.06 -7.23 11.73
C LEU A 496 -15.84 -8.17 11.57
N PRO A 497 -16.00 -9.37 10.97
CA PRO A 497 -17.24 -9.96 10.47
C PRO A 497 -18.12 -10.57 11.59
N PRO A 498 -19.44 -10.74 11.36
CA PRO A 498 -20.34 -11.37 12.33
C PRO A 498 -20.00 -12.85 12.58
N ASP A 499 -20.34 -13.36 13.77
CA ASP A 499 -20.19 -14.78 14.09
C ASP A 499 -20.96 -15.66 13.09
N PRO A 500 -20.42 -16.83 12.66
CA PRO A 500 -19.23 -17.51 13.17
C PRO A 500 -17.93 -17.19 12.41
N ALA A 501 -17.89 -16.13 11.60
CA ALA A 501 -16.70 -15.83 10.80
C ALA A 501 -15.55 -15.35 11.69
N ASN A 502 -14.38 -16.00 11.55
CA ASN A 502 -13.15 -15.54 12.18
C ASN A 502 -12.72 -14.21 11.55
N GLY A 503 -12.26 -13.28 12.39
CA GLY A 503 -11.74 -11.99 11.94
C GLY A 503 -10.41 -12.09 11.18
N ILE A 504 -9.85 -10.94 10.82
CA ILE A 504 -8.56 -10.87 10.10
C ILE A 504 -7.47 -11.48 10.99
N GLN A 505 -6.78 -12.51 10.51
CA GLN A 505 -5.71 -13.14 11.28
C GLN A 505 -4.56 -12.16 11.59
N GLY A 506 -3.87 -12.35 12.72
CA GLY A 506 -2.67 -11.56 13.07
C GLY A 506 -1.63 -11.52 11.95
N LEU A 507 -1.38 -12.65 11.26
CA LEU A 507 -0.54 -12.69 10.05
C LEU A 507 -1.06 -11.81 8.90
N GLY A 508 -2.38 -11.74 8.72
CA GLY A 508 -3.00 -10.87 7.71
C GLY A 508 -2.79 -9.38 8.03
N ILE A 509 -2.81 -9.01 9.31
CA ILE A 509 -2.53 -7.63 9.75
C ILE A 509 -1.04 -7.30 9.58
N ILE A 510 -0.13 -8.21 9.95
CA ILE A 510 1.31 -8.04 9.69
C ILE A 510 1.58 -7.93 8.17
N GLY A 511 0.97 -8.80 7.37
CA GLY A 511 1.06 -8.77 5.90
C GLY A 511 0.56 -7.45 5.31
N LEU A 512 -0.53 -6.89 5.84
CA LEU A 512 -1.03 -5.57 5.47
C LEU A 512 -0.05 -4.46 5.88
N ILE A 513 0.49 -4.48 7.10
CA ILE A 513 1.47 -3.49 7.58
C ILE A 513 2.74 -3.51 6.71
N VAL A 514 3.28 -4.70 6.43
CA VAL A 514 4.46 -4.89 5.57
C VAL A 514 4.14 -4.43 4.15
N GLY A 515 3.00 -4.86 3.58
CA GLY A 515 2.55 -4.46 2.24
C GLY A 515 2.42 -2.95 2.08
N LEU A 516 1.75 -2.27 3.03
CA LEU A 516 1.61 -0.80 3.03
C LEU A 516 2.96 -0.08 3.13
N ASN A 517 3.92 -0.63 3.86
CA ASN A 517 5.28 -0.08 3.94
C ASN A 517 6.14 -0.39 2.68
N LEU A 518 5.75 -1.37 1.88
CA LEU A 518 6.38 -1.71 0.59
C LEU A 518 5.75 -0.99 -0.62
N ILE A 519 4.53 -0.45 -0.52
CA ILE A 519 3.91 0.35 -1.61
C ILE A 519 4.86 1.42 -2.19
N PRO A 520 5.64 2.20 -1.39
CA PRO A 520 6.56 3.20 -1.91
C PRO A 520 7.77 2.64 -2.68
N LEU A 521 7.97 1.33 -2.71
CA LEU A 521 8.96 0.64 -3.57
C LEU A 521 8.40 0.37 -4.97
N PHE A 522 7.10 0.04 -5.06
CA PHE A 522 6.43 -0.34 -6.31
C PHE A 522 5.75 0.83 -7.02
N ARG A 523 5.37 1.87 -6.28
CA ARG A 523 4.88 3.13 -6.82
C ARG A 523 5.92 4.18 -6.47
N GLN A 524 6.53 4.81 -7.48
CA GLN A 524 7.52 5.88 -7.35
C GLN A 524 6.86 7.17 -6.83
N LEU A 525 6.30 7.11 -5.63
CA LEU A 525 5.54 8.19 -5.02
C LEU A 525 6.50 9.19 -4.35
N PRO A 526 6.37 10.50 -4.62
CA PRO A 526 7.16 11.52 -3.94
C PRO A 526 6.89 11.49 -2.42
N GLY A 527 7.93 11.80 -1.64
CA GLY A 527 7.86 11.73 -0.17
C GLY A 527 7.98 10.31 0.42
N GLN A 528 8.86 9.48 -0.14
CA GLN A 528 9.10 8.10 0.31
C GLN A 528 9.45 8.05 1.82
N LYS A 529 8.52 7.56 2.65
CA LYS A 529 8.80 7.24 4.08
C LYS A 529 9.89 6.15 4.12
N ASP A 530 10.78 6.19 5.13
CA ASP A 530 11.93 5.28 5.17
C ASP A 530 11.52 3.83 5.50
N TRP A 531 11.12 3.13 4.44
CA TRP A 531 10.60 1.77 4.48
C TRP A 531 11.58 0.77 5.09
N ILE A 532 12.90 0.97 4.95
CA ILE A 532 13.90 0.04 5.47
C ILE A 532 13.95 0.10 7.00
N SER A 533 13.78 1.29 7.58
CA SER A 533 13.68 1.49 9.03
C SER A 533 12.46 0.78 9.60
N HIS A 534 11.33 0.84 8.88
CA HIS A 534 10.08 0.23 9.29
C HIS A 534 10.16 -1.30 9.20
N LEU A 535 10.70 -1.86 8.10
CA LEU A 535 10.89 -3.31 7.96
C LEU A 535 11.85 -3.87 9.02
N ALA A 536 12.96 -3.18 9.32
CA ALA A 536 13.87 -3.60 10.37
C ALA A 536 13.23 -3.54 11.77
N GLY A 537 12.43 -2.50 12.06
CA GLY A 537 11.63 -2.41 13.28
C GLY A 537 10.61 -3.55 13.40
N ILE A 538 9.90 -3.88 12.32
CA ILE A 538 8.95 -5.00 12.25
C ILE A 538 9.67 -6.34 12.51
N ALA A 539 10.78 -6.61 11.81
CA ALA A 539 11.53 -7.85 11.97
C ALA A 539 12.10 -8.01 13.38
N THR A 540 12.58 -6.91 13.98
CA THR A 540 13.05 -6.89 15.37
C THR A 540 11.91 -7.15 16.36
N GLY A 541 10.73 -6.55 16.14
CA GLY A 541 9.53 -6.80 16.94
C GLY A 541 9.07 -8.25 16.89
N ILE A 542 9.12 -8.89 15.71
CA ILE A 542 8.85 -10.32 15.53
C ILE A 542 9.89 -11.18 16.29
N GLY A 543 11.17 -10.82 16.24
CA GLY A 543 12.22 -11.50 17.01
C GLY A 543 12.05 -11.37 18.53
N PHE A 544 11.55 -10.23 19.03
CA PHE A 544 11.17 -10.10 20.43
C PHE A 544 9.94 -10.93 20.79
N ALA A 545 8.97 -11.08 19.88
CA ALA A 545 7.79 -11.91 20.12
C ALA A 545 8.17 -13.38 20.35
N THR A 546 9.12 -13.94 19.58
CA THR A 546 9.59 -15.33 19.80
C THR A 546 10.31 -15.47 21.14
N LEU A 547 11.10 -14.48 21.58
CA LEU A 547 11.75 -14.50 22.90
C LEU A 547 10.74 -14.44 24.06
N ILE A 548 9.64 -13.70 23.89
CA ILE A 548 8.52 -13.65 24.84
C ILE A 548 7.78 -15.00 24.90
N GLU A 549 7.53 -15.64 23.75
CA GLU A 549 6.94 -16.99 23.69
C GLU A 549 7.83 -18.04 24.39
N GLU A 550 9.14 -18.04 24.12
CA GLU A 550 10.10 -18.95 24.75
C GLU A 550 10.14 -18.81 26.28
N ARG A 551 10.18 -17.56 26.80
CA ARG A 551 10.14 -17.27 28.24
C ARG A 551 8.87 -17.83 28.89
N ARG A 552 7.70 -17.56 28.28
CA ARG A 552 6.39 -18.05 28.74
C ARG A 552 6.29 -19.58 28.73
N GLU A 553 6.95 -20.23 27.78
CA GLU A 553 7.02 -21.68 27.75
C GLU A 553 7.93 -22.26 28.84
N SER A 554 9.07 -21.62 29.16
CA SER A 554 9.91 -22.04 30.29
C SER A 554 9.17 -21.90 31.62
N GLU A 555 8.55 -20.75 31.88
CA GLU A 555 7.80 -20.48 33.13
C GLU A 555 6.71 -21.54 33.38
N LYS A 556 5.94 -21.91 32.35
CA LYS A 556 4.91 -22.97 32.44
C LYS A 556 5.49 -24.36 32.70
N LYS A 557 6.68 -24.67 32.15
CA LYS A 557 7.35 -25.96 32.38
C LYS A 557 7.85 -26.05 33.82
N ASP A 558 8.40 -24.96 34.34
CA ASP A 558 8.89 -24.87 35.72
C ASP A 558 7.73 -24.94 36.73
N GLU A 559 6.62 -24.21 36.49
CA GLU A 559 5.39 -24.34 37.29
C GLU A 559 4.83 -25.78 37.28
N GLY A 560 4.82 -26.43 36.11
CA GLY A 560 4.39 -27.82 35.96
C GLY A 560 5.23 -28.79 36.79
N GLN A 561 6.56 -28.69 36.71
CA GLN A 561 7.49 -29.51 37.49
C GLN A 561 7.35 -29.28 39.00
N ILE A 562 7.11 -28.04 39.44
CA ILE A 562 6.87 -27.72 40.85
C ILE A 562 5.56 -28.35 41.35
N LEU A 563 4.52 -28.40 40.51
CA LEU A 563 3.25 -29.05 40.85
C LEU A 563 3.38 -30.57 40.88
N GLU A 564 4.00 -31.20 39.88
CA GLU A 564 4.26 -32.64 39.85
C GLU A 564 5.14 -33.08 41.03
N GLY A 565 6.20 -32.33 41.33
CA GLY A 565 7.08 -32.59 42.48
C GLY A 565 6.38 -32.45 43.84
N LYS A 566 5.38 -31.57 43.97
CA LYS A 566 4.54 -31.47 45.17
C LYS A 566 3.55 -32.64 45.29
N ILE A 567 2.99 -33.11 44.17
CA ILE A 567 2.05 -34.23 44.15
C ILE A 567 2.77 -35.57 44.43
N ALA A 568 4.01 -35.73 43.95
CA ALA A 568 4.82 -36.91 44.23
C ALA A 568 5.39 -36.97 45.67
N GLY A 569 5.27 -35.88 46.44
CA GLY A 569 5.73 -35.76 47.82
C GLY A 569 4.64 -35.91 48.89
N THR A 570 3.40 -36.23 48.50
CA THR A 570 2.23 -36.46 49.38
C THR A 570 1.69 -37.87 49.22
#